data_AF-A0A2D9CI27-F1
#
_entry.id   AF-A0A2D9CI27-F1
#
_cell.length_a   1.000
_cell.length_b   1.000
_cell.length_c   1.000
_cell.angle_alpha   90.00
_cell.angle_beta   90.00
_cell.angle_gamma   90.00
#
_symmetry.space_group_name_H-M   'P 1'
#
loop_
_entity.id
_entity.type
_entity.pdbx_description
1 polymer ?
#
loop_
_entity_poly.entity_id
_entity_poly.type
_entity_poly.pdbx_seq_one_letter_code
_entity_poly.pdbx_strand_id
1 'polypeptide(L)'
;MKYYHKYKDALEAKGYRVDEHGYVWDSAGNQSAGEDNYGNVQSKDENINYICAEADIAATKPKKPKKATPPPGKKRARTAKGHYVKDDPNTPENEAWVDE
;
A
#
# COMPACT_ATOMS: atom_id res chain seq x y z
N MET A 1 9.55 14.63 6.98
CA MET A 1 8.40 13.72 7.12
C MET A 1 8.50 13.11 8.50
N LYS A 2 7.48 13.28 9.34
CA LYS A 2 7.48 12.78 10.72
C LYS A 2 7.11 11.30 10.76
N TYR A 3 7.50 10.59 11.81
CA TYR A 3 7.35 9.14 11.95
C TYR A 3 5.92 8.66 11.69
N TYR A 4 4.93 9.32 12.31
CA TYR A 4 3.53 8.93 12.18
C TYR A 4 2.89 9.26 10.83
N HIS A 5 3.51 10.12 10.00
CA HIS A 5 3.02 10.37 8.64
C HIS A 5 3.06 9.11 7.76
N LYS A 6 3.99 8.18 8.03
CA LYS A 6 4.05 6.88 7.37
C LYS A 6 2.80 6.02 7.62
N TYR A 7 2.21 6.16 8.80
CA TYR A 7 1.07 5.35 9.26
C TYR A 7 -0.25 6.12 9.23
N LYS A 8 -0.28 7.32 8.63
CA LYS A 8 -1.44 8.22 8.64
C LYS A 8 -2.72 7.51 8.21
N ASP A 9 -2.71 6.83 7.06
CA ASP A 9 -3.91 6.14 6.54
C ASP A 9 -4.41 5.03 7.48
N ALA A 10 -3.48 4.31 8.13
CA ALA A 10 -3.83 3.22 9.06
C ALA A 10 -4.39 3.77 10.39
N LEU A 11 -3.84 4.89 10.86
CA LEU A 11 -4.30 5.58 12.06
C LEU A 11 -5.66 6.25 11.83
N GLU A 12 -5.85 6.92 10.70
CA GLU A 12 -7.12 7.53 10.30
C GLU A 12 -8.23 6.49 10.11
N ALA A 13 -7.92 5.32 9.53
CA ALA A 13 -8.87 4.21 9.41
C ALA A 13 -9.37 3.67 10.77
N LYS A 14 -8.62 3.90 11.85
CA LYS A 14 -8.97 3.51 13.22
C LYS A 14 -9.56 4.65 14.05
N GLY A 15 -9.72 5.84 13.45
CA GLY A 15 -10.31 7.01 14.11
C GLY A 15 -9.31 7.95 14.79
N TYR A 16 -8.01 7.81 14.52
CA TYR A 16 -7.00 8.75 15.00
C TYR A 16 -6.65 9.77 13.93
N ARG A 17 -6.36 11.01 14.32
CA ARG A 17 -5.93 12.08 13.41
C ARG A 17 -4.44 12.34 13.57
N VAL A 18 -3.70 12.38 12.46
CA VAL A 18 -2.27 12.77 12.46
C VAL A 18 -2.13 14.20 11.93
N ASP A 19 -1.46 15.08 12.68
CA ASP A 19 -1.22 16.46 12.27
C ASP A 19 0.10 16.65 11.50
N GLU A 20 0.36 17.88 11.03
CA GLU A 20 1.57 18.23 10.27
C GLU A 20 2.86 18.12 11.09
N HIS A 21 2.77 18.28 12.41
CA HIS A 21 3.89 18.16 13.33
C HIS A 21 4.22 16.70 13.68
N GLY A 22 3.36 15.76 13.28
CA GLY A 22 3.52 14.34 13.54
C GLY A 22 2.93 13.89 14.86
N TYR A 23 2.03 14.67 15.48
CA TYR A 23 1.25 14.23 16.63
C TYR A 23 -0.02 13.51 16.18
N VAL A 24 -0.37 12.48 16.95
CA VAL A 24 -1.56 11.65 16.79
C VAL A 24 -2.56 12.01 17.88
N TRP A 25 -3.74 12.40 17.44
CA TRP A 25 -4.85 12.83 18.28
C TRP A 25 -5.96 11.79 18.24
N ASP A 26 -6.54 11.48 19.39
CA ASP A 26 -7.75 10.66 19.46
C ASP A 26 -9.01 11.46 19.03
N SER A 27 -10.15 10.77 18.91
CA SER A 27 -11.43 11.42 18.61
C SER A 27 -11.93 12.35 19.74
N ALA A 28 -11.34 12.27 20.94
CA ALA A 28 -11.67 13.11 22.08
C ALA A 28 -10.78 14.37 22.17
N GLY A 29 -9.80 14.53 21.28
CA GLY A 29 -8.87 15.65 21.25
C GLY A 29 -7.68 15.52 22.18
N ASN A 30 -7.39 14.34 22.73
CA ASN A 30 -6.16 14.08 23.49
C ASN A 30 -5.02 13.65 22.57
N GLN A 31 -3.80 14.03 22.94
CA GLN A 31 -2.60 13.57 22.26
C GLN A 31 -2.25 12.15 22.72
N SER A 32 -2.39 11.19 21.81
CA SER A 32 -2.16 9.76 22.04
C SER A 32 -0.74 9.34 21.66
N ALA A 33 -0.14 9.99 20.66
CA ALA A 33 1.25 9.75 20.27
C ALA A 33 1.84 10.96 19.54
N GLY A 34 3.14 10.98 19.31
CA GLY A 34 3.78 11.95 18.44
C GLY A 34 5.28 11.85 18.39
N GLU A 35 5.88 12.54 17.43
CA GLU A 35 7.33 12.72 17.35
C GLU A 35 7.67 14.16 17.75
N ASP A 36 8.52 14.32 18.76
CA ASP A 36 8.96 15.64 19.20
C ASP A 36 9.91 16.31 18.18
N ASN A 37 10.35 17.54 18.47
CA ASN A 37 11.31 18.27 17.62
C ASN A 37 12.73 17.68 17.65
N TYR A 38 13.02 16.82 18.62
CA TYR A 38 14.30 16.14 18.79
C TYR A 38 14.31 14.76 18.12
N GLY A 39 13.20 14.33 17.50
CA GLY A 39 13.05 13.06 16.81
C GLY A 39 12.69 11.89 17.72
N ASN A 40 12.34 12.14 18.98
CA ASN A 40 11.87 11.08 19.87
C ASN A 40 10.40 10.78 19.58
N VAL A 41 10.12 9.52 19.28
CA VAL A 41 8.77 9.02 19.08
C VAL A 41 8.21 8.57 20.43
N GLN A 42 7.12 9.19 20.84
CA GLN A 42 6.40 8.89 22.07
C GLN A 42 5.02 8.33 21.68
N SER A 43 4.62 7.23 22.30
CA SER A 43 3.25 6.70 22.22
C SER A 43 2.75 6.44 23.63
N LYS A 44 1.61 7.04 23.95
CA LYS A 44 0.92 6.86 25.23
C LYS A 44 -0.16 5.78 25.14
N ASP A 45 -0.72 5.59 23.95
CA ASP A 45 -1.72 4.56 23.67
C ASP A 45 -1.11 3.30 23.07
N GLU A 46 -1.37 2.16 23.72
CA GLU A 46 -0.96 0.84 23.23
C GLU A 46 -1.57 0.52 21.86
N ASN A 47 -2.80 0.96 21.61
CA ASN A 47 -3.48 0.79 20.33
C ASN A 47 -2.69 1.37 19.16
N ILE A 48 -2.01 2.51 19.33
CA ILE A 48 -1.20 3.12 18.27
C ILE A 48 0.00 2.23 17.95
N ASN A 49 0.64 1.66 18.97
CA ASN A 49 1.75 0.73 18.76
C ASN A 49 1.30 -0.51 17.98
N TYR A 50 0.13 -1.06 18.30
CA TYR A 50 -0.45 -2.18 17.54
C TYR A 50 -0.75 -1.80 16.10
N ILE A 51 -1.34 -0.63 15.83
CA ILE A 51 -1.65 -0.16 14.48
C ILE A 51 -0.36 0.04 13.66
N CYS A 52 0.67 0.67 14.25
CA CYS A 52 1.96 0.86 13.59
C CYS A 52 2.63 -0.48 13.27
N ALA A 53 2.61 -1.43 14.22
CA ALA A 53 3.14 -2.78 14.00
C ALA A 53 2.37 -3.53 12.90
N GLU A 54 1.03 -3.49 12.90
CA GLU A 54 0.20 -4.08 11.84
C GLU A 54 0.48 -3.44 10.49
N ALA A 55 0.64 -2.13 10.44
CA ALA A 55 0.95 -1.40 9.22
C ALA A 55 2.34 -1.74 8.68
N ASP A 56 3.34 -1.94 9.55
CA ASP A 56 4.67 -2.43 9.15
C ASP A 56 4.62 -3.86 8.63
N ILE A 57 3.84 -4.74 9.27
CA ILE A 57 3.60 -6.11 8.78
C ILE A 57 2.89 -6.08 7.42
N ALA A 58 1.92 -5.18 7.24
CA ALA A 58 1.21 -5.01 5.97
C ALA A 58 2.12 -4.43 4.87
N ALA A 59 3.03 -3.51 5.21
CA ALA A 59 4.00 -2.93 4.29
C ALA A 59 5.08 -3.94 3.87
N THR A 60 5.46 -4.85 4.76
CA THR A 60 6.45 -5.92 4.49
C THR A 60 5.84 -7.14 3.80
N LYS A 61 4.53 -7.37 3.92
CA LYS A 61 3.85 -8.39 3.12
C LYS A 61 3.99 -8.04 1.64
N PRO A 62 4.50 -8.95 0.79
CA PRO A 62 4.60 -8.71 -0.63
C PRO A 62 3.19 -8.39 -1.15
N LYS A 63 2.99 -7.17 -1.66
CA LYS A 63 1.77 -6.80 -2.37
C LYS A 63 1.55 -7.88 -3.41
N LYS A 64 0.45 -8.65 -3.28
CA LYS A 64 0.07 -9.64 -4.30
C LYS A 64 0.17 -8.94 -5.65
N PRO A 65 0.92 -9.50 -6.62
CA PRO A 65 1.05 -8.87 -7.92
C PRO A 65 -0.36 -8.63 -8.46
N LYS A 66 -0.70 -7.37 -8.76
CA LYS A 66 -1.95 -7.05 -9.44
C LYS A 66 -1.97 -7.92 -10.70
N LYS A 67 -2.92 -8.86 -10.78
CA LYS A 67 -3.15 -9.60 -12.03
C LYS A 67 -3.31 -8.55 -13.11
N ALA A 68 -2.48 -8.61 -14.14
CA ALA A 68 -2.59 -7.71 -15.28
C ALA A 68 -4.02 -7.80 -15.82
N THR A 69 -4.75 -6.70 -15.72
CA THR A 69 -6.10 -6.59 -16.28
C THR A 69 -5.97 -6.68 -17.79
N PRO A 70 -6.72 -7.56 -18.47
CA PRO A 70 -6.75 -7.59 -19.92
C PRO A 70 -7.11 -6.24 -20.53
N PRO A 71 -6.54 -5.88 -21.68
CA PRO A 71 -7.12 -4.85 -22.54
C PRO A 71 -8.58 -5.21 -22.87
N PRO A 72 -9.48 -4.21 -23.01
CA PRO A 72 -10.88 -4.47 -23.33
C PRO A 72 -10.99 -5.24 -24.66
N GLY A 73 -11.73 -6.35 -24.63
CA GLY A 73 -11.98 -7.21 -25.80
C GLY A 73 -10.87 -8.19 -26.16
N LYS A 74 -9.79 -8.29 -25.38
CA LYS A 74 -8.67 -9.19 -25.66
C LYS A 74 -8.48 -10.27 -24.58
N LYS A 75 -8.24 -11.51 -25.00
CA LYS A 75 -7.82 -12.64 -24.15
C LYS A 75 -6.32 -12.88 -24.26
N ARG A 76 -5.72 -13.45 -23.22
CA ARG A 76 -4.28 -13.79 -23.24
C ARG A 76 -4.01 -14.88 -24.27
N ALA A 77 -3.06 -14.62 -25.18
CA ALA A 77 -2.64 -15.57 -26.18
C ALA A 77 -1.94 -16.80 -25.56
N ARG A 78 -2.20 -17.99 -26.12
CA ARG A 78 -1.58 -19.26 -25.72
C ARG A 78 -1.01 -19.97 -26.94
N THR A 79 0.13 -20.62 -26.77
CA THR A 79 0.72 -21.54 -27.75
C THR A 79 -0.12 -22.81 -27.85
N ALA A 80 0.08 -23.61 -28.90
CA ALA A 80 -0.58 -24.91 -29.08
C ALA A 80 -0.33 -25.90 -27.91
N LYS A 81 0.75 -25.70 -27.16
CA LYS A 81 1.09 -26.46 -25.95
C LYS A 81 0.47 -25.88 -24.67
N GLY A 82 -0.36 -24.84 -24.78
CA GLY A 82 -1.06 -24.19 -23.68
C GLY A 82 -0.27 -23.13 -22.90
N HIS A 83 1.01 -22.88 -23.25
CA HIS A 83 1.84 -21.87 -22.60
C HIS A 83 1.48 -20.45 -23.06
N TYR A 84 1.59 -19.47 -22.17
CA TYR A 84 1.35 -18.06 -22.53
C TYR A 84 2.37 -17.56 -23.56
N VAL A 85 1.88 -16.86 -24.58
CA VAL A 85 2.71 -16.13 -25.53
C VAL A 85 3.21 -14.86 -24.85
N LYS A 86 4.51 -14.58 -24.99
CA LYS A 86 5.12 -13.34 -24.54
C LYS A 86 5.06 -12.33 -25.68
N ASP A 87 5.05 -11.06 -25.31
CA ASP A 87 5.17 -9.96 -26.26
C ASP A 87 6.61 -9.89 -26.79
N ASP A 88 6.79 -9.86 -28.11
CA ASP A 88 8.09 -9.67 -28.74
C ASP A 88 8.33 -8.16 -28.97
N PRO A 89 9.37 -7.56 -28.37
CA PRO A 89 9.66 -6.13 -28.54
C PRO A 89 10.05 -5.74 -29.98
N ASN A 90 10.28 -6.71 -30.87
CA ASN A 90 10.60 -6.46 -32.28
C ASN A 90 9.36 -6.44 -33.19
N THR A 91 8.17 -6.80 -32.68
CA THR A 91 6.92 -6.71 -33.44
C THR A 91 6.14 -5.45 -33.06
N PRO A 92 5.56 -4.72 -34.04
CA PRO A 92 4.75 -3.54 -33.75
C PRO A 92 3.41 -3.87 -33.08
N GLU A 93 2.95 -5.12 -33.19
CA GLU A 93 1.71 -5.64 -32.58
C GLU A 93 2.04 -6.46 -31.32
N ASN A 94 1.18 -6.39 -30.30
CA ASN A 94 1.36 -7.13 -29.06
C ASN A 94 0.80 -8.55 -29.15
N GLU A 95 1.68 -9.53 -29.35
CA GLU A 95 1.34 -10.95 -29.52
C GLU A 95 0.87 -11.65 -28.23
N ALA A 96 1.03 -11.01 -27.07
CA ALA A 96 0.58 -11.58 -25.79
C ALA A 96 -0.95 -11.56 -25.63
N TRP A 97 -1.65 -10.84 -26.52
CA TRP A 97 -3.10 -10.65 -26.50
C TRP A 97 -3.70 -10.96 -27.87
N VAL A 98 -4.79 -11.72 -27.87
CA VAL A 98 -5.61 -11.99 -29.07
C VAL A 98 -7.03 -11.52 -28.79
N ASP A 99 -7.76 -11.10 -29.82
CA ASP A 99 -9.18 -10.76 -29.68
C ASP A 99 -9.99 -11.97 -29.17
N GLU A 100 -11.02 -11.69 -28.37
CA GLU A 100 -11.90 -12.71 -27.77
C GLU A 100 -12.63 -13.54 -28.81
#